data_AF-A0A6G0ZKX9-F1
#
_entry.id   AF-A0A6G0ZKX9-F1
#
_cell.length_a   1.000
_cell.length_b   1.000
_cell.length_c   1.000
_cell.angle_alpha   90.00
_cell.angle_beta   90.00
_cell.angle_gamma   90.00
#
_symmetry.space_group_name_H-M   'P 1'
#
loop_
_entity.id
_entity.type
_entity.pdbx_description
1 polymer ?
#
loop_
_entity_poly.entity_id
_entity_poly.type
_entity_poly.pdbx_seq_one_letter_code
_entity_poly.pdbx_strand_id
1 'polypeptide(L)'
;MKPTLLNEKIMNIVFGSKSTRKRPNLYVRDEQQLSETLNSINESYSDDKDLDLEREDTCERTAPRDWIMAAGQRIKLEHVALILNIFLKKEKYHKHLIFVLNKVDLVPVWVTQRWVAIFSSEYPIVAFHVSLTHHFRKGVVINLMRQFTKLHSERKQISVGFIGYPNVDPIAGEIKVWQYITLMKRSFPIYCPGVVHDAANTKTDMEKVLKGVVRVELEPDPEQYIPSLVERLGIKTGKLLKGGDADLTLYARMRTKRADLDVAVENVSDDETVKTPLPAEKDKNTTSTDSDEEEEERKKEKQEKLQEAHDAYMSSLTSKQKRSFMLRNKRKNVGNDFYDVTNVKNRNRDCKIPKNK
;
A
#
# COMPACT_ATOMS: atom_id res chain seq x y z
N MET A 1 -1.74 32.88 26.96
CA MET A 1 -3.04 32.69 26.28
C MET A 1 -3.15 33.72 25.16
N LYS A 2 -3.57 33.35 23.94
CA LYS A 2 -3.91 34.33 22.89
C LYS A 2 -5.33 34.87 23.18
N PRO A 3 -5.59 36.18 23.12
CA PRO A 3 -6.95 36.71 23.33
C PRO A 3 -7.86 36.31 22.17
N THR A 4 -9.08 35.88 22.48
CA THR A 4 -10.11 35.54 21.48
C THR A 4 -10.75 36.81 20.94
N LEU A 5 -10.24 37.30 19.80
CA LEU A 5 -10.64 38.57 19.19
C LEU A 5 -11.94 38.51 18.37
N LEU A 6 -12.42 37.31 17.99
CA LEU A 6 -13.67 37.15 17.25
C LEU A 6 -14.85 36.94 18.22
N ASN A 7 -15.61 38.02 18.43
CA ASN A 7 -16.98 37.99 18.91
C ASN A 7 -17.82 38.83 17.93
N GLU A 8 -19.09 38.47 17.68
CA GLU A 8 -19.97 39.19 16.73
C GLU A 8 -20.09 40.70 17.04
N LYS A 9 -20.09 41.05 18.34
CA LYS A 9 -20.07 42.44 18.80
C LYS A 9 -18.82 43.20 18.37
N ILE A 10 -17.67 42.53 18.26
CA ILE A 10 -16.40 43.13 17.81
C ILE A 10 -16.39 43.28 16.29
N MET A 11 -16.91 42.29 15.54
CA MET A 11 -16.95 42.36 14.07
C MET A 11 -17.70 43.59 13.56
N ASN A 12 -18.89 43.88 14.10
CA ASN A 12 -19.69 45.07 13.74
C ASN A 12 -19.07 46.42 14.16
N ILE A 13 -18.12 46.40 15.11
CA ILE A 13 -17.38 47.58 15.58
C ILE A 13 -16.13 47.84 14.72
N VAL A 14 -15.55 46.79 14.15
CA VAL A 14 -14.35 46.86 13.31
C VAL A 14 -14.70 47.06 11.83
N PHE A 15 -15.75 46.38 11.33
CA PHE A 15 -16.17 46.40 9.92
C PHE A 15 -17.66 46.70 9.75
N GLY A 16 -18.05 47.21 8.58
CA GLY A 16 -19.44 47.52 8.23
C GLY A 16 -19.91 48.94 8.58
N SER A 17 -21.18 49.23 8.31
CA SER A 17 -21.76 50.59 8.40
C SER A 17 -21.79 51.20 9.80
N LYS A 18 -21.65 50.37 10.85
CA LYS A 18 -21.57 50.79 12.25
C LYS A 18 -20.13 50.77 12.81
N SER A 19 -19.12 50.60 11.94
CA SER A 19 -17.72 50.58 12.36
C SER A 19 -17.28 51.89 13.00
N THR A 20 -16.80 51.80 14.24
CA THR A 20 -16.25 52.93 15.00
C THR A 20 -14.73 52.96 14.96
N ARG A 21 -14.07 51.87 14.52
CA ARG A 21 -12.60 51.80 14.39
C ARG A 21 -12.12 52.66 13.22
N LYS A 22 -11.43 53.77 13.52
CA LYS A 22 -10.88 54.69 12.50
C LYS A 22 -9.41 54.47 12.13
N ARG A 23 -8.66 53.68 12.90
CA ARG A 23 -7.22 53.43 12.66
C ARG A 23 -6.87 51.94 12.85
N PRO A 24 -5.91 51.40 12.07
CA PRO A 24 -5.33 50.09 12.35
C PRO A 24 -4.53 50.13 13.67
N ASN A 25 -4.29 48.95 14.24
CA ASN A 25 -3.35 48.79 15.35
C ASN A 25 -2.18 48.01 14.77
N LEU A 26 -1.07 48.71 14.50
CA LEU A 26 0.12 48.17 13.86
C LEU A 26 1.20 47.96 14.91
N TYR A 27 1.84 46.79 14.92
CA TYR A 27 2.95 46.48 15.81
C TYR A 27 4.30 46.88 15.19
N VAL A 28 4.35 48.09 14.63
CA VAL A 28 5.50 48.64 13.90
C VAL A 28 5.75 50.05 14.42
N ARG A 29 7.02 50.41 14.63
CA ARG A 29 7.42 51.72 15.18
C ARG A 29 7.55 52.77 14.08
N ASP A 30 8.29 52.43 13.02
CA ASP A 30 8.76 53.34 11.99
C ASP A 30 8.49 52.77 10.59
N GLU A 31 8.45 53.65 9.58
CA GLU A 31 8.22 53.28 8.17
C GLU A 31 9.28 52.28 7.64
N GLN A 32 10.52 52.41 8.08
CA GLN A 32 11.62 51.49 7.75
C GLN A 32 11.35 50.06 8.24
N GLN A 33 10.86 49.92 9.48
CA GLN A 33 10.50 48.61 10.01
C GLN A 33 9.30 48.00 9.25
N LEU A 34 8.38 48.84 8.74
CA LEU A 34 7.28 48.37 7.90
C LEU A 34 7.81 47.81 6.57
N SER A 35 8.72 48.51 5.89
CA SER A 35 9.28 48.06 4.61
C SER A 35 10.10 46.77 4.75
N GLU A 36 10.87 46.62 5.83
CA GLU A 36 11.57 45.36 6.17
C GLU A 36 10.59 44.19 6.32
N THR A 37 9.49 44.38 7.06
CA THR A 37 8.48 43.31 7.22
C THR A 37 7.81 42.97 5.90
N LEU A 38 7.48 43.96 5.06
CA LEU A 38 6.89 43.74 3.74
C LEU A 38 7.81 42.96 2.82
N ASN A 39 9.10 43.31 2.76
CA ASN A 39 10.10 42.57 1.99
C ASN A 39 10.20 41.11 2.45
N SER A 40 10.28 40.87 3.77
CA SER A 40 10.34 39.50 4.31
C SER A 40 9.08 38.68 4.02
N ILE A 41 7.90 39.31 4.01
CA ILE A 41 6.64 38.64 3.64
C ILE A 41 6.65 38.30 2.15
N ASN A 42 7.07 39.24 1.29
CA ASN A 42 7.15 39.06 -0.15
C ASN A 42 8.17 37.97 -0.55
N GLU A 43 9.33 37.90 0.12
CA GLU A 43 10.32 36.83 -0.04
C GLU A 43 9.81 35.46 0.45
N SER A 44 8.90 35.44 1.43
CA SER A 44 8.27 34.21 1.95
C SER A 44 7.02 33.75 1.19
N TYR A 45 6.47 34.63 0.35
CA TYR A 45 5.27 34.38 -0.45
C TYR A 45 5.56 33.38 -1.58
N SER A 46 4.55 32.62 -1.98
CA SER A 46 4.68 31.50 -2.90
C SER A 46 3.34 31.23 -3.55
N ASP A 47 3.24 31.57 -4.83
CA ASP A 47 2.04 31.50 -5.68
C ASP A 47 1.37 30.12 -5.65
N ASP A 48 2.16 29.05 -5.47
CA ASP A 48 1.68 27.66 -5.34
C ASP A 48 0.77 27.45 -4.12
N LYS A 49 1.02 28.19 -3.04
CA LYS A 49 0.31 28.08 -1.75
C LYS A 49 -0.87 29.02 -1.64
N ASP A 50 -0.96 30.01 -2.53
CA ASP A 50 -2.12 30.89 -2.59
C ASP A 50 -3.28 30.16 -3.28
N LEU A 51 -4.39 30.01 -2.55
CA LEU A 51 -5.61 29.36 -3.00
C LEU A 51 -6.60 30.35 -3.64
N ASP A 52 -6.43 31.65 -3.36
CA ASP A 52 -7.29 32.73 -3.82
C ASP A 52 -6.70 33.41 -5.09
N LEU A 53 -5.48 33.05 -5.48
CA LEU A 53 -4.86 33.48 -6.74
C LEU A 53 -5.63 32.94 -7.95
N GLU A 54 -6.33 33.83 -8.66
CA GLU A 54 -7.02 33.52 -9.90
C GLU A 54 -6.00 33.04 -10.96
N ARG A 55 -6.18 31.81 -11.46
CA ARG A 55 -5.37 31.21 -12.53
C ARG A 55 -6.25 31.02 -13.76
N GLU A 56 -5.65 31.06 -14.95
CA GLU A 56 -6.37 30.76 -16.18
C GLU A 56 -6.88 29.31 -16.15
N ASP A 57 -8.20 29.13 -16.32
CA ASP A 57 -8.84 27.81 -16.40
C ASP A 57 -8.38 27.10 -17.69
N THR A 58 -7.29 26.34 -17.63
CA THR A 58 -6.80 25.51 -18.75
C THR A 58 -7.77 24.40 -19.18
N CYS A 59 -8.93 24.30 -18.51
CA CYS A 59 -9.93 23.22 -18.61
C CYS A 59 -9.42 21.81 -18.29
N GLU A 60 -8.13 21.65 -18.01
CA GLU A 60 -7.52 20.42 -17.54
C GLU A 60 -7.86 20.22 -16.06
N ARG A 61 -8.40 19.05 -15.73
CA ARG A 61 -8.67 18.64 -14.35
C ARG A 61 -7.95 17.34 -14.07
N THR A 62 -7.26 17.27 -12.94
CA THR A 62 -6.66 16.03 -12.44
C THR A 62 -7.73 14.94 -12.38
N ALA A 63 -7.39 13.75 -12.89
CA ALA A 63 -8.27 12.59 -12.82
C ALA A 63 -8.68 12.29 -11.36
N PRO A 64 -9.91 11.83 -11.11
CA PRO A 64 -10.32 11.44 -9.77
C PRO A 64 -9.47 10.28 -9.28
N ARG A 65 -8.88 10.41 -8.08
CA ARG A 65 -8.05 9.37 -7.46
C ARG A 65 -8.78 8.03 -7.39
N ASP A 66 -8.09 6.95 -7.80
CA ASP A 66 -8.69 5.63 -7.85
C ASP A 66 -9.14 5.10 -6.49
N TRP A 67 -10.33 4.48 -6.51
CA TRP A 67 -10.97 3.93 -5.32
C TRP A 67 -10.14 2.82 -4.65
N ILE A 68 -9.28 2.14 -5.40
CA ILE A 68 -8.41 1.07 -4.90
C ILE A 68 -7.30 1.62 -3.99
N MET A 69 -6.88 2.87 -4.18
CA MET A 69 -5.95 3.57 -3.27
C MET A 69 -6.58 3.86 -1.89
N ALA A 70 -7.91 3.81 -1.80
CA ALA A 70 -8.68 3.85 -0.57
C ALA A 70 -8.97 2.45 0.03
N ALA A 71 -8.51 1.36 -0.60
CA ALA A 71 -8.61 0.02 -0.03
C ALA A 71 -7.69 -0.12 1.21
N GLY A 72 -8.08 -1.01 2.13
CA GLY A 72 -7.43 -1.13 3.45
C GLY A 72 -7.75 0.03 4.43
N GLN A 73 -8.03 1.23 3.92
CA GLN A 73 -8.22 2.45 4.73
C GLN A 73 -9.42 2.43 5.70
N ARG A 74 -10.31 1.45 5.57
CA ARG A 74 -11.49 1.27 6.43
C ARG A 74 -11.13 0.96 7.88
N ILE A 75 -9.90 0.50 8.14
CA ILE A 75 -9.34 0.45 9.49
C ILE A 75 -8.12 1.36 9.50
N LYS A 76 -8.21 2.40 10.30
CA LYS A 76 -7.17 3.40 10.50
C LYS A 76 -5.98 2.72 11.23
N LEU A 77 -4.81 2.44 10.59
CA LEU A 77 -3.45 2.34 11.20
C LEU A 77 -2.29 2.13 10.16
N GLU A 78 -1.40 3.12 9.96
CA GLU A 78 0.02 2.98 9.51
C GLU A 78 0.91 3.96 10.29
N HIS A 79 2.22 3.75 10.29
CA HIS A 79 2.95 3.80 11.57
C HIS A 79 2.26 2.88 12.58
N VAL A 80 1.81 1.68 12.15
CA VAL A 80 1.16 0.68 13.02
C VAL A 80 2.01 0.51 14.27
N ALA A 81 3.31 0.22 14.10
CA ALA A 81 4.26 0.12 15.18
C ALA A 81 4.21 1.33 16.13
N LEU A 82 4.37 2.54 15.62
CA LEU A 82 4.58 3.76 16.41
C LEU A 82 3.29 4.31 17.04
N ILE A 83 2.21 4.42 16.26
CA ILE A 83 0.89 4.88 16.73
C ILE A 83 0.25 3.85 17.66
N LEU A 84 0.33 2.54 17.34
CA LEU A 84 -0.15 1.50 18.25
C LEU A 84 0.70 1.48 19.54
N ASN A 85 2.01 1.76 19.47
CA ASN A 85 2.85 1.88 20.67
C ASN A 85 2.41 3.05 21.55
N ILE A 86 2.22 4.26 20.97
CA ILE A 86 1.70 5.43 21.68
C ILE A 86 0.32 5.15 22.29
N PHE A 87 -0.59 4.56 21.50
CA PHE A 87 -1.95 4.22 21.93
C PHE A 87 -1.97 3.14 23.04
N LEU A 88 -1.19 2.07 22.90
CA LEU A 88 -1.11 1.01 23.91
C LEU A 88 -0.44 1.52 25.20
N LYS A 89 0.64 2.32 25.11
CA LYS A 89 1.26 2.94 26.29
C LYS A 89 0.29 3.89 27.00
N LYS A 90 -0.53 4.65 26.26
CA LYS A 90 -1.47 5.63 26.82
C LYS A 90 -2.75 5.00 27.39
N GLU A 91 -3.37 4.05 26.70
CA GLU A 91 -4.68 3.50 27.09
C GLU A 91 -4.62 2.07 27.65
N LYS A 92 -3.64 1.24 27.26
CA LYS A 92 -3.70 -0.23 27.45
C LYS A 92 -2.34 -0.81 27.85
N TYR A 93 -1.72 -0.20 28.87
CA TYR A 93 -0.39 -0.55 29.40
C TYR A 93 -0.23 -2.03 29.82
N HIS A 94 -1.32 -2.73 30.12
CA HIS A 94 -1.35 -4.15 30.47
C HIS A 94 -1.11 -5.10 29.27
N LYS A 95 -0.99 -4.58 28.04
CA LYS A 95 -0.78 -5.37 26.83
C LYS A 95 0.69 -5.34 26.41
N HIS A 96 1.27 -6.51 26.23
CA HIS A 96 2.62 -6.65 25.70
C HIS A 96 2.64 -6.45 24.18
N LEU A 97 3.55 -5.62 23.69
CA LEU A 97 3.81 -5.40 22.26
C LEU A 97 5.21 -5.94 21.93
N ILE A 98 5.30 -6.68 20.83
CA ILE A 98 6.52 -7.36 20.36
C ILE A 98 6.53 -7.25 18.84
N PHE A 99 7.68 -6.91 18.26
CA PHE A 99 7.82 -6.87 16.82
C PHE A 99 8.29 -8.21 16.26
N VAL A 100 7.77 -8.56 15.09
CA VAL A 100 8.22 -9.72 14.31
C VAL A 100 8.65 -9.18 12.95
N LEU A 101 9.94 -9.30 12.63
CA LEU A 101 10.47 -8.99 11.32
C LEU A 101 10.28 -10.25 10.47
N ASN A 102 9.25 -10.25 9.62
CA ASN A 102 9.00 -11.33 8.66
C ASN A 102 9.71 -11.08 7.32
N LYS A 103 9.74 -12.08 6.43
CA LYS A 103 10.39 -12.05 5.10
C LYS A 103 11.91 -11.83 5.15
N VAL A 104 12.57 -12.33 6.19
CA VAL A 104 14.04 -12.22 6.37
C VAL A 104 14.86 -13.06 5.38
N ASP A 105 14.19 -13.85 4.56
CA ASP A 105 14.71 -14.60 3.41
C ASP A 105 14.98 -13.71 2.18
N LEU A 106 14.21 -12.63 1.99
CA LEU A 106 14.37 -11.71 0.85
C LEU A 106 15.53 -10.72 1.01
N VAL A 107 16.26 -10.81 2.12
CA VAL A 107 17.24 -9.80 2.53
C VAL A 107 18.48 -10.50 3.11
N PRO A 108 19.72 -10.08 2.76
CA PRO A 108 20.93 -10.68 3.32
C PRO A 108 20.97 -10.66 4.85
N VAL A 109 21.61 -11.69 5.43
CA VAL A 109 21.65 -11.91 6.88
C VAL A 109 22.22 -10.71 7.65
N TRP A 110 23.21 -10.01 7.09
CA TRP A 110 23.81 -8.83 7.73
C TRP A 110 22.82 -7.67 7.90
N VAL A 111 21.92 -7.45 6.93
CA VAL A 111 20.89 -6.41 7.01
C VAL A 111 19.87 -6.76 8.09
N THR A 112 19.45 -8.04 8.15
CA THR A 112 18.47 -8.49 9.15
C THR A 112 19.05 -8.44 10.56
N GLN A 113 20.33 -8.75 10.73
CA GLN A 113 21.07 -8.52 11.99
C GLN A 113 21.12 -7.03 12.36
N ARG A 114 21.43 -6.14 11.41
CA ARG A 114 21.48 -4.69 11.63
C ARG A 114 20.11 -4.13 12.04
N TRP A 115 19.03 -4.53 11.36
CA TRP A 115 17.66 -4.15 11.74
C TRP A 115 17.26 -4.67 13.12
N VAL A 116 17.60 -5.92 13.45
CA VAL A 116 17.35 -6.48 14.79
C VAL A 116 18.12 -5.69 15.85
N ALA A 117 19.38 -5.35 15.62
CA ALA A 117 20.18 -4.56 16.56
C ALA A 117 19.59 -3.16 16.79
N ILE A 118 19.17 -2.47 15.72
CA ILE A 118 18.53 -1.15 15.80
C ILE A 118 17.21 -1.22 16.57
N PHE A 119 16.28 -2.10 16.17
CA PHE A 119 14.97 -2.17 16.82
C PHE A 119 15.01 -2.75 18.23
N SER A 120 15.98 -3.62 18.54
CA SER A 120 16.13 -4.21 19.88
C SER A 120 16.55 -3.20 20.95
N SER A 121 16.97 -1.98 20.58
CA SER A 121 17.23 -0.90 21.55
C SER A 121 15.94 -0.32 22.15
N GLU A 122 14.84 -0.30 21.39
CA GLU A 122 13.55 0.25 21.82
C GLU A 122 12.51 -0.82 22.17
N TYR A 123 12.51 -1.96 21.47
CA TYR A 123 11.42 -2.95 21.53
C TYR A 123 11.93 -4.40 21.39
N PRO A 124 11.30 -5.38 22.07
CA PRO A 124 11.59 -6.78 21.83
C PRO A 124 11.19 -7.16 20.39
N ILE A 125 12.16 -7.61 19.59
CA ILE A 125 11.98 -7.98 18.19
C ILE A 125 12.45 -9.41 17.91
N VAL A 126 11.74 -10.12 17.03
CA VAL A 126 12.09 -11.47 16.57
C VAL A 126 12.17 -11.50 15.04
N ALA A 127 13.35 -11.82 14.49
CA ALA A 127 13.49 -12.19 13.07
C ALA A 127 12.83 -13.55 12.80
N PHE A 128 12.03 -13.64 11.74
CA PHE A 128 11.20 -14.80 11.41
C PHE A 128 11.05 -14.96 9.90
N HIS A 129 10.96 -16.21 9.41
CA HIS A 129 10.59 -16.52 8.03
C HIS A 129 9.49 -17.58 8.04
N VAL A 130 8.37 -17.24 7.41
CA VAL A 130 7.20 -18.11 7.25
C VAL A 130 7.39 -19.02 6.05
N SER A 131 7.51 -20.32 6.31
CA SER A 131 7.41 -21.36 5.28
C SER A 131 6.82 -22.63 5.87
N LEU A 132 6.11 -23.42 5.06
CA LEU A 132 5.56 -24.71 5.48
C LEU A 132 6.67 -25.76 5.65
N THR A 133 7.75 -25.67 4.86
CA THR A 133 8.85 -26.63 4.81
C THR A 133 10.11 -26.11 5.49
N HIS A 134 10.51 -24.87 5.22
CA HIS A 134 11.81 -24.30 5.62
C HIS A 134 11.69 -23.09 6.55
N HIS A 135 10.78 -23.12 7.52
CA HIS A 135 10.59 -22.02 8.47
C HIS A 135 11.81 -21.73 9.36
N PHE A 136 12.23 -20.46 9.43
CA PHE A 136 13.28 -19.98 10.33
C PHE A 136 12.69 -19.55 11.68
N ARG A 137 13.41 -19.77 12.78
CA ARG A 137 13.10 -19.25 14.14
C ARG A 137 11.69 -19.51 14.72
N LYS A 138 10.87 -20.37 14.11
CA LYS A 138 9.54 -20.81 14.63
C LYS A 138 9.57 -21.23 16.10
N GLY A 139 10.63 -21.92 16.54
CA GLY A 139 10.83 -22.31 17.93
C GLY A 139 10.95 -21.12 18.90
N VAL A 140 11.51 -19.98 18.46
CA VAL A 140 11.66 -18.76 19.28
C VAL A 140 10.29 -18.12 19.53
N VAL A 141 9.47 -17.96 18.50
CA VAL A 141 8.09 -17.41 18.61
C VAL A 141 7.23 -18.32 19.51
N ILE A 142 7.35 -19.64 19.35
CA ILE A 142 6.67 -20.63 20.20
C ILE A 142 7.14 -20.54 21.67
N ASN A 143 8.45 -20.42 21.90
CA ASN A 143 9.00 -20.28 23.25
C ASN A 143 8.52 -18.98 23.92
N LEU A 144 8.48 -17.88 23.17
CA LEU A 144 7.99 -16.59 23.63
C LEU A 144 6.52 -16.66 24.05
N MET A 145 5.63 -17.27 23.24
CA MET A 145 4.24 -17.52 23.63
C MET A 145 4.11 -18.41 24.88
N ARG A 146 4.99 -19.40 25.05
CA ARG A 146 5.04 -20.23 26.27
C ARG A 146 5.49 -19.43 27.50
N GLN A 147 6.46 -18.52 27.35
CA GLN A 147 6.89 -17.62 28.43
C GLN A 147 5.75 -16.73 28.89
N PHE A 148 4.99 -16.10 27.98
CA PHE A 148 3.78 -15.34 28.35
C PHE A 148 2.69 -16.22 28.97
N THR A 149 2.55 -17.47 28.53
CA THR A 149 1.63 -18.45 29.15
C THR A 149 2.03 -18.83 30.57
N LYS A 150 3.33 -18.84 30.88
CA LYS A 150 3.84 -19.05 32.24
C LYS A 150 3.73 -17.78 33.11
N LEU A 151 4.00 -16.61 32.52
CA LEU A 151 3.89 -15.31 33.19
C LEU A 151 2.44 -15.05 33.66
N HIS A 152 1.47 -15.20 32.75
CA HIS A 152 0.04 -15.04 33.04
C HIS A 152 -0.59 -16.36 33.47
N SER A 153 0.04 -17.08 34.40
CA SER A 153 -0.41 -18.39 34.88
C SER A 153 -1.82 -18.36 35.51
N GLU A 154 -2.20 -17.22 36.09
CA GLU A 154 -3.54 -16.88 36.60
C GLU A 154 -4.65 -16.97 35.53
N ARG A 155 -4.34 -16.67 34.26
CA ARG A 155 -5.33 -16.57 33.18
C ARG A 155 -5.54 -17.93 32.57
N LYS A 156 -6.77 -18.44 32.59
CA LYS A 156 -7.12 -19.75 31.96
C LYS A 156 -6.61 -19.83 30.51
N GLN A 157 -6.73 -18.75 29.75
CA GLN A 157 -6.26 -18.62 28.37
C GLN A 157 -5.67 -17.24 28.08
N ILE A 158 -4.84 -17.15 27.04
CA ILE A 158 -4.25 -15.92 26.50
C ILE A 158 -4.54 -15.85 25.01
N SER A 159 -5.00 -14.69 24.55
CA SER A 159 -5.16 -14.39 23.12
C SER A 159 -3.96 -13.56 22.62
N VAL A 160 -3.38 -13.96 21.48
CA VAL A 160 -2.22 -13.30 20.87
C VAL A 160 -2.65 -12.70 19.54
N GLY A 161 -2.79 -11.37 19.47
CA GLY A 161 -3.21 -10.68 18.24
C GLY A 161 -2.04 -10.41 17.29
N PHE A 162 -2.14 -10.88 16.05
CA PHE A 162 -1.23 -10.52 14.97
C PHE A 162 -1.79 -9.29 14.25
N ILE A 163 -1.03 -8.19 14.27
CA ILE A 163 -1.37 -6.91 13.65
C ILE A 163 -0.20 -6.52 12.74
N GLY A 164 -0.47 -6.20 11.49
CA GLY A 164 0.55 -5.88 10.51
C GLY A 164 -0.01 -5.15 9.29
N TYR A 165 0.90 -4.84 8.37
CA TYR A 165 0.56 -4.27 7.08
C TYR A 165 -0.05 -5.34 6.16
N PRO A 166 -0.89 -4.99 5.17
CA PRO A 166 -1.28 -5.92 4.11
C PRO A 166 -0.04 -6.51 3.43
N ASN A 167 -0.18 -7.72 2.88
CA ASN A 167 0.89 -8.40 2.13
C ASN A 167 2.17 -8.73 2.95
N VAL A 168 2.18 -8.56 4.28
CA VAL A 168 3.22 -9.15 5.13
C VAL A 168 3.09 -10.68 5.10
N ASP A 169 1.87 -11.19 5.21
CA ASP A 169 1.38 -12.52 4.78
C ASP A 169 -0.17 -12.46 4.73
N PRO A 170 -0.88 -13.35 4.00
CA PRO A 170 -0.68 -13.75 2.60
C PRO A 170 -1.09 -12.61 1.64
N ILE A 171 -1.68 -12.89 0.46
CA ILE A 171 -1.95 -11.88 -0.59
C ILE A 171 -2.87 -10.78 -0.05
N ALA A 172 -2.59 -9.52 -0.41
CA ALA A 172 -3.38 -8.35 0.01
C ALA A 172 -4.90 -8.58 -0.13
N GLY A 173 -5.65 -8.35 0.95
CA GLY A 173 -7.11 -8.49 0.97
C GLY A 173 -7.68 -9.92 0.97
N GLU A 174 -6.84 -10.95 1.08
CA GLU A 174 -7.31 -12.35 1.25
C GLU A 174 -8.02 -12.54 2.59
N ILE A 175 -7.44 -12.01 3.67
CA ILE A 175 -8.03 -12.02 5.02
C ILE A 175 -8.90 -10.77 5.18
N LYS A 176 -10.23 -10.97 5.21
CA LYS A 176 -11.23 -9.90 5.33
C LYS A 176 -11.81 -9.74 6.73
N VAL A 177 -11.78 -10.79 7.54
CA VAL A 177 -12.36 -10.85 8.88
C VAL A 177 -11.34 -11.51 9.81
N TRP A 178 -11.33 -11.10 11.08
CA TRP A 178 -10.43 -11.68 12.08
C TRP A 178 -10.86 -13.09 12.47
N GLN A 179 -9.90 -13.97 12.75
CA GLN A 179 -10.17 -15.38 13.08
C GLN A 179 -9.30 -15.87 14.24
N TYR A 180 -9.89 -16.67 15.15
CA TYR A 180 -9.17 -17.45 16.16
C TYR A 180 -8.55 -18.71 15.54
N ILE A 181 -7.29 -18.97 15.85
CA ILE A 181 -6.58 -20.20 15.49
C ILE A 181 -6.20 -20.94 16.78
N THR A 182 -6.44 -22.25 16.82
CA THR A 182 -6.18 -23.10 17.98
C THR A 182 -4.80 -23.76 17.86
N LEU A 183 -3.77 -23.16 18.46
CA LEU A 183 -2.39 -23.69 18.41
C LEU A 183 -2.00 -24.53 19.65
N MET A 184 -2.40 -24.09 20.84
CA MET A 184 -2.19 -24.82 22.10
C MET A 184 -3.40 -24.67 23.03
N LYS A 185 -3.50 -25.53 24.05
CA LYS A 185 -4.63 -25.55 25.00
C LYS A 185 -4.91 -24.22 25.73
N ARG A 186 -3.92 -23.33 25.87
CA ARG A 186 -4.03 -22.05 26.61
C ARG A 186 -3.69 -20.80 25.79
N SER A 187 -3.21 -20.93 24.56
CA SER A 187 -2.77 -19.79 23.74
C SER A 187 -3.47 -19.79 22.37
N PHE A 188 -4.23 -18.73 22.11
CA PHE A 188 -5.04 -18.57 20.90
C PHE A 188 -4.56 -17.38 20.07
N PRO A 189 -3.77 -17.61 19.01
CA PRO A 189 -3.56 -16.63 17.96
C PRO A 189 -4.89 -16.08 17.41
N ILE A 190 -4.97 -14.75 17.27
CA ILE A 190 -5.98 -14.05 16.51
C ILE A 190 -5.26 -13.45 15.30
N TYR A 191 -5.69 -13.83 14.10
CA TYR A 191 -5.21 -13.18 12.88
C TYR A 191 -6.13 -12.02 12.53
N CYS A 192 -5.59 -10.81 12.35
CA CYS A 192 -6.34 -9.64 11.90
C CYS A 192 -6.09 -9.38 10.40
N PRO A 193 -7.05 -8.74 9.68
CA PRO A 193 -6.77 -8.21 8.36
C PRO A 193 -5.64 -7.17 8.41
N GLY A 194 -4.87 -7.03 7.32
CA GLY A 194 -3.84 -6.00 7.18
C GLY A 194 -4.43 -4.59 7.21
N VAL A 195 -3.70 -3.63 7.81
CA VAL A 195 -4.25 -2.31 8.18
C VAL A 195 -3.48 -1.16 7.53
N VAL A 196 -4.21 -0.09 7.15
CA VAL A 196 -3.75 1.04 6.30
C VAL A 196 -4.39 2.35 6.84
N HIS A 197 -3.67 3.24 7.55
CA HIS A 197 -4.01 4.69 7.62
C HIS A 197 -3.72 5.39 6.29
N ASP A 198 -4.60 6.29 5.86
CA ASP A 198 -4.10 7.52 5.22
C ASP A 198 -3.56 8.44 6.32
N ALA A 199 -2.23 8.47 6.49
CA ALA A 199 -1.57 9.54 7.24
C ALA A 199 -1.57 10.76 6.32
N ALA A 200 -2.42 11.74 6.66
CA ALA A 200 -2.79 12.86 5.80
C ALA A 200 -1.61 13.39 4.96
N ASN A 201 -1.68 13.11 3.65
CA ASN A 201 -0.80 13.62 2.61
C ASN A 201 0.69 13.22 2.68
N THR A 202 1.12 12.33 3.58
CA THR A 202 2.57 11.96 3.68
C THR A 202 2.98 10.82 2.74
N LYS A 203 2.04 10.00 2.26
CA LYS A 203 2.34 8.85 1.39
C LYS A 203 1.76 9.05 0.01
N THR A 204 2.64 9.20 -0.97
CA THR A 204 2.27 9.16 -2.39
C THR A 204 1.72 7.78 -2.75
N ASP A 205 0.83 7.76 -3.74
CA ASP A 205 0.14 6.53 -4.17
C ASP A 205 1.15 5.50 -4.72
N MET A 206 2.23 6.00 -5.33
CA MET A 206 3.46 5.26 -5.65
C MET A 206 3.95 4.39 -4.49
N GLU A 207 4.00 4.89 -3.25
CA GLU A 207 4.43 4.09 -2.11
C GLU A 207 3.45 2.98 -1.74
N LYS A 208 2.14 3.20 -1.89
CA LYS A 208 1.11 2.21 -1.54
C LYS A 208 1.17 1.03 -2.51
N VAL A 209 1.37 1.30 -3.81
CA VAL A 209 1.60 0.28 -4.83
C VAL A 209 2.93 -0.45 -4.59
N LEU A 210 4.05 0.27 -4.42
CA LEU A 210 5.37 -0.34 -4.22
C LEU A 210 5.49 -1.15 -2.91
N LYS A 211 4.68 -0.86 -1.89
CA LYS A 211 4.59 -1.65 -0.65
C LYS A 211 3.62 -2.83 -0.76
N GLY A 212 2.96 -3.01 -1.91
CA GLY A 212 2.03 -4.12 -2.17
C GLY A 212 0.74 -4.06 -1.35
N VAL A 213 0.25 -2.85 -1.01
CA VAL A 213 -1.07 -2.65 -0.38
C VAL A 213 -2.19 -2.98 -1.36
N VAL A 214 -2.02 -2.49 -2.58
CA VAL A 214 -2.95 -2.58 -3.69
C VAL A 214 -2.64 -3.83 -4.51
N ARG A 215 -3.71 -4.48 -4.99
CA ARG A 215 -3.63 -5.52 -6.02
C ARG A 215 -3.43 -4.83 -7.37
N VAL A 216 -2.30 -5.09 -8.02
CA VAL A 216 -1.93 -4.48 -9.30
C VAL A 216 -2.96 -4.82 -10.39
N GLU A 217 -3.67 -5.95 -10.25
CA GLU A 217 -4.74 -6.38 -11.14
C GLU A 217 -6.03 -5.53 -11.06
N LEU A 218 -6.12 -4.63 -10.08
CA LEU A 218 -7.26 -3.70 -9.88
C LEU A 218 -6.87 -2.24 -10.18
N GLU A 219 -5.63 -2.00 -10.58
CA GLU A 219 -5.13 -0.69 -10.99
C GLU A 219 -5.41 -0.47 -12.49
N PRO A 220 -6.01 0.66 -12.91
CA PRO A 220 -6.29 0.89 -14.32
C PRO A 220 -5.01 1.12 -15.13
N ASP A 221 -4.09 1.94 -14.60
CA ASP A 221 -2.87 2.38 -15.27
C ASP A 221 -1.63 1.99 -14.45
N PRO A 222 -1.21 0.71 -14.43
CA PRO A 222 -0.06 0.25 -13.65
C PRO A 222 1.29 0.76 -14.20
N GLU A 223 1.33 1.24 -15.44
CA GLU A 223 2.56 1.67 -16.12
C GLU A 223 3.19 2.91 -15.48
N GLN A 224 2.38 3.81 -14.90
CA GLN A 224 2.85 5.03 -14.24
C GLN A 224 3.84 4.75 -13.08
N TYR A 225 3.79 3.54 -12.49
CA TYR A 225 4.65 3.13 -11.38
C TYR A 225 6.00 2.54 -11.83
N ILE A 226 6.14 2.20 -13.13
CA ILE A 226 7.34 1.54 -13.67
C ILE A 226 8.57 2.45 -13.59
N PRO A 227 8.54 3.74 -13.98
CA PRO A 227 9.74 4.59 -13.96
C PRO A 227 10.39 4.65 -12.57
N SER A 228 9.61 4.93 -11.51
CA SER A 228 10.12 4.98 -10.14
C SER A 228 10.58 3.63 -9.58
N LEU A 229 10.05 2.51 -10.10
CA LEU A 229 10.54 1.18 -9.76
C LEU A 229 11.89 0.91 -10.43
N VAL A 230 12.03 1.26 -11.71
CA VAL A 230 13.27 1.07 -12.49
C VAL A 230 14.37 2.00 -12.00
N GLU A 231 14.05 3.23 -11.59
CA GLU A 231 14.96 4.17 -10.92
C GLU A 231 15.53 3.57 -9.61
N ARG A 232 14.66 3.11 -8.70
CA ARG A 232 15.08 2.47 -7.44
C ARG A 232 15.94 1.22 -7.66
N LEU A 233 15.63 0.43 -8.69
CA LEU A 233 16.45 -0.72 -9.07
C LEU A 233 17.79 -0.27 -9.68
N GLY A 234 17.79 0.74 -10.53
CA GLY A 234 18.97 1.28 -11.22
C GLY A 234 20.01 1.79 -10.24
N ILE A 235 19.56 2.57 -9.25
CA ILE A 235 20.35 3.00 -8.09
C ILE A 235 20.92 1.78 -7.35
N LYS A 236 20.09 0.80 -7.00
CA LYS A 236 20.51 -0.39 -6.24
C LYS A 236 21.51 -1.28 -6.99
N THR A 237 21.50 -1.30 -8.32
CA THR A 237 22.42 -2.15 -9.11
C THR A 237 23.61 -1.39 -9.72
N GLY A 238 23.70 -0.07 -9.52
CA GLY A 238 24.71 0.79 -10.14
C GLY A 238 24.59 0.90 -11.67
N LYS A 239 23.44 0.55 -12.25
CA LYS A 239 23.22 0.48 -13.71
C LYS A 239 22.38 1.64 -14.21
N LEU A 240 22.95 2.83 -14.08
CA LEU A 240 22.41 4.07 -14.61
C LEU A 240 23.15 4.47 -15.90
N LEU A 241 22.44 5.15 -16.78
CA LEU A 241 22.99 5.81 -17.96
C LEU A 241 23.81 7.04 -17.54
N LYS A 242 24.64 7.54 -18.47
CA LYS A 242 25.51 8.69 -18.25
C LYS A 242 24.68 9.99 -18.25
N GLY A 243 24.02 10.24 -17.13
CA GLY A 243 22.99 11.26 -16.94
C GLY A 243 22.10 11.04 -15.71
N GLY A 244 22.11 9.82 -15.13
CA GLY A 244 21.32 9.46 -13.94
C GLY A 244 20.07 8.63 -14.26
N ASP A 245 19.60 8.65 -15.50
CA ASP A 245 18.46 7.84 -15.95
C ASP A 245 18.75 6.33 -15.89
N ALA A 246 17.75 5.51 -15.58
CA ALA A 246 17.91 4.06 -15.53
C ALA A 246 17.71 3.40 -16.91
N ASP A 247 18.58 2.45 -17.28
CA ASP A 247 18.55 1.81 -18.60
C ASP A 247 17.40 0.77 -18.72
N LEU A 248 16.23 1.24 -19.16
CA LEU A 248 15.04 0.40 -19.39
C LEU A 248 15.31 -0.78 -20.34
N THR A 249 16.19 -0.61 -21.34
CA THR A 249 16.48 -1.66 -22.34
C THR A 249 17.29 -2.79 -21.73
N LEU A 250 18.28 -2.45 -20.91
CA LEU A 250 19.07 -3.40 -20.14
C LEU A 250 18.22 -4.11 -19.07
N TYR A 251 17.31 -3.38 -18.42
CA TYR A 251 16.36 -3.95 -17.45
C TYR A 251 15.39 -4.96 -18.07
N ALA A 252 14.78 -4.63 -19.21
CA ALA A 252 13.91 -5.56 -19.95
C ALA A 252 14.65 -6.85 -20.36
N ARG A 253 15.92 -6.73 -20.80
CA ARG A 253 16.80 -7.87 -21.12
C ARG A 253 17.25 -8.69 -19.90
N MET A 254 17.26 -8.12 -18.69
CA MET A 254 17.51 -8.86 -17.45
C MET A 254 16.23 -9.56 -16.94
N ARG A 255 15.08 -8.89 -17.00
CA ARG A 255 13.76 -9.44 -16.58
C ARG A 255 13.37 -10.69 -17.36
N THR A 256 13.65 -10.70 -18.67
CA THR A 256 13.42 -11.85 -19.56
C THR A 256 14.36 -13.04 -19.31
N LYS A 257 15.43 -12.87 -18.52
CA LYS A 257 16.39 -13.94 -18.18
C LYS A 257 16.36 -14.41 -16.73
N ARG A 258 15.66 -13.72 -15.82
CA ARG A 258 15.43 -14.15 -14.42
C ARG A 258 14.05 -13.69 -13.93
N ALA A 259 13.23 -14.64 -13.49
CA ALA A 259 11.89 -14.39 -12.95
C ALA A 259 11.91 -13.69 -11.58
N ASP A 260 12.93 -13.97 -10.77
CA ASP A 260 13.04 -13.53 -9.37
C ASP A 260 13.95 -12.29 -9.23
N LEU A 261 13.52 -11.29 -8.46
CA LEU A 261 14.29 -10.07 -8.23
C LEU A 261 13.95 -9.45 -6.86
N ASP A 262 14.87 -9.61 -5.90
CA ASP A 262 14.67 -9.24 -4.49
C ASP A 262 14.90 -7.74 -4.22
N VAL A 263 13.83 -7.04 -3.83
CA VAL A 263 13.86 -5.60 -3.54
C VAL A 263 14.01 -5.34 -2.03
N ALA A 264 15.15 -5.72 -1.47
CA ALA A 264 15.66 -5.09 -0.24
C ALA A 264 15.98 -3.61 -0.51
N VAL A 265 15.57 -2.71 0.39
CA VAL A 265 15.95 -1.27 0.37
C VAL A 265 17.20 -1.09 1.22
N GLU A 266 18.29 -0.65 0.58
CA GLU A 266 19.54 -0.27 1.24
C GLU A 266 19.85 1.18 0.87
N ASN A 267 20.04 2.03 1.89
CA ASN A 267 20.49 3.41 1.76
C ASN A 267 21.91 3.54 2.34
N VAL A 268 22.94 3.14 1.58
CA VAL A 268 24.33 3.57 1.78
C VAL A 268 24.99 3.60 0.40
N SER A 269 25.81 4.62 0.11
CA SER A 269 26.64 4.72 -1.09
C SER A 269 27.86 3.80 -1.02
N ASP A 270 28.41 3.39 -2.17
CA ASP A 270 29.79 3.69 -2.59
C ASP A 270 30.21 2.84 -3.83
N ASP A 271 31.27 3.33 -4.48
CA ASP A 271 31.68 3.29 -5.89
C ASP A 271 32.26 1.97 -6.49
N GLU A 272 32.63 2.07 -7.78
CA GLU A 272 33.59 1.32 -8.60
C GLU A 272 33.16 0.10 -9.46
N THR A 273 33.81 0.02 -10.63
CA THR A 273 33.38 -0.76 -11.81
C THR A 273 34.51 -1.61 -12.41
N VAL A 274 34.19 -2.82 -12.91
CA VAL A 274 35.02 -3.53 -13.91
C VAL A 274 34.12 -4.28 -14.90
N LYS A 275 34.47 -4.25 -16.20
CA LYS A 275 33.74 -4.90 -17.32
C LYS A 275 34.61 -5.89 -18.10
N THR A 276 33.96 -6.80 -18.85
CA THR A 276 34.35 -7.55 -20.09
C THR A 276 34.22 -9.09 -19.97
N PRO A 277 34.14 -9.86 -21.09
CA PRO A 277 33.16 -9.72 -22.19
C PRO A 277 32.45 -11.05 -22.58
N LEU A 278 31.50 -10.98 -23.53
CA LEU A 278 30.73 -12.12 -24.09
C LEU A 278 31.37 -12.70 -25.38
N PRO A 279 31.05 -13.94 -25.76
CA PRO A 279 30.99 -14.40 -27.15
C PRO A 279 29.57 -14.40 -27.75
N ALA A 280 29.47 -14.28 -29.08
CA ALA A 280 28.26 -14.43 -29.89
C ALA A 280 27.90 -15.94 -30.09
N GLU A 281 26.82 -16.41 -30.73
CA GLU A 281 25.90 -15.88 -31.76
C GLU A 281 24.43 -16.30 -31.44
N LYS A 282 23.39 -16.40 -32.30
CA LYS A 282 23.18 -16.19 -33.76
C LYS A 282 21.71 -15.87 -34.06
N ASP A 283 21.42 -15.35 -35.27
CA ASP A 283 20.11 -14.83 -35.68
C ASP A 283 19.05 -15.87 -36.11
N LYS A 284 17.78 -15.44 -36.07
CA LYS A 284 16.77 -15.66 -37.13
C LYS A 284 15.53 -14.78 -36.94
N ASN A 285 15.40 -13.75 -37.78
CA ASN A 285 14.14 -13.02 -37.98
C ASN A 285 13.20 -13.85 -38.88
N THR A 286 11.90 -13.80 -38.58
CA THR A 286 10.82 -13.76 -39.58
C THR A 286 9.57 -13.17 -38.93
N THR A 287 9.14 -12.00 -39.39
CA THR A 287 7.83 -11.41 -39.08
C THR A 287 6.78 -12.00 -40.02
N SER A 288 5.62 -12.40 -39.49
CA SER A 288 4.39 -12.56 -40.28
C SER A 288 3.22 -11.97 -39.50
N THR A 289 2.39 -11.22 -40.21
CA THR A 289 1.20 -10.53 -39.71
C THR A 289 -0.04 -11.40 -39.92
N ASP A 290 -0.66 -11.87 -38.84
CA ASP A 290 -1.97 -12.51 -38.88
C ASP A 290 -3.01 -11.57 -38.25
N SER A 291 -4.19 -11.49 -38.85
CA SER A 291 -5.26 -10.57 -38.46
C SER A 291 -6.04 -10.99 -37.22
N ASP A 292 -6.49 -10.00 -36.43
CA ASP A 292 -7.12 -10.19 -35.10
C ASP A 292 -8.28 -11.19 -35.06
N GLU A 293 -9.02 -11.34 -36.17
CA GLU A 293 -10.19 -12.23 -36.29
C GLU A 293 -9.83 -13.71 -36.05
N GLU A 294 -8.68 -14.18 -36.55
CA GLU A 294 -8.27 -15.57 -36.34
C GLU A 294 -7.88 -15.87 -34.89
N GLU A 295 -7.42 -14.86 -34.14
CA GLU A 295 -7.08 -15.05 -32.72
C GLU A 295 -8.33 -15.18 -31.85
N GLU A 296 -9.45 -14.52 -32.21
CA GLU A 296 -10.74 -14.72 -31.57
C GLU A 296 -11.31 -16.13 -31.81
N GLU A 297 -11.25 -16.64 -33.04
CA GLU A 297 -11.76 -17.99 -33.34
C GLU A 297 -10.95 -19.07 -32.58
N ARG A 298 -9.61 -18.96 -32.56
CA ARG A 298 -8.74 -19.82 -31.74
C ARG A 298 -9.06 -19.75 -30.24
N LYS A 299 -9.52 -18.61 -29.73
CA LYS A 299 -9.95 -18.45 -28.32
C LYS A 299 -11.31 -19.11 -28.05
N LYS A 300 -12.28 -18.98 -28.97
CA LYS A 300 -13.61 -19.63 -28.88
C LYS A 300 -13.47 -21.16 -28.91
N GLU A 301 -12.76 -21.69 -29.88
CA GLU A 301 -12.54 -23.14 -30.03
C GLU A 301 -11.83 -23.74 -28.80
N LYS A 302 -10.90 -23.00 -28.20
CA LYS A 302 -10.21 -23.40 -26.96
C LYS A 302 -11.12 -23.37 -25.73
N GLN A 303 -12.06 -22.41 -25.64
CA GLN A 303 -13.08 -22.39 -24.58
C GLN A 303 -14.06 -23.56 -24.71
N GLU A 304 -14.51 -23.88 -25.92
CA GLU A 304 -15.44 -24.97 -26.18
C GLU A 304 -14.84 -26.33 -25.81
N LYS A 305 -13.58 -26.60 -26.21
CA LYS A 305 -12.83 -27.80 -25.79
C LYS A 305 -12.61 -27.88 -24.27
N LEU A 306 -12.44 -26.75 -23.59
CA LEU A 306 -12.35 -26.68 -22.13
C LEU A 306 -13.71 -27.00 -21.46
N GLN A 307 -14.81 -26.57 -22.07
CA GLN A 307 -16.17 -26.83 -21.59
C GLN A 307 -16.54 -28.32 -21.75
N GLU A 308 -16.28 -28.91 -22.92
CA GLU A 308 -16.46 -30.35 -23.14
C GLU A 308 -15.63 -31.21 -22.17
N ALA A 309 -14.36 -30.84 -21.94
CA ALA A 309 -13.50 -31.55 -20.98
C ALA A 309 -14.02 -31.46 -19.54
N HIS A 310 -14.55 -30.29 -19.15
CA HIS A 310 -15.20 -30.10 -17.85
C HIS A 310 -16.46 -30.96 -17.72
N ASP A 311 -17.29 -31.04 -18.75
CA ASP A 311 -18.55 -31.75 -18.71
C ASP A 311 -18.36 -33.28 -18.82
N ALA A 312 -17.32 -33.73 -19.53
CA ALA A 312 -16.83 -35.12 -19.48
C ALA A 312 -16.30 -35.49 -18.08
N TYR A 313 -15.53 -34.62 -17.43
CA TYR A 313 -15.11 -34.83 -16.05
C TYR A 313 -16.31 -34.89 -15.08
N MET A 314 -17.25 -33.96 -15.21
CA MET A 314 -18.47 -33.92 -14.41
C MET A 314 -19.42 -35.09 -14.69
N SER A 315 -19.39 -35.71 -15.88
CA SER A 315 -20.15 -36.92 -16.17
C SER A 315 -19.56 -38.15 -15.43
N SER A 316 -18.23 -38.29 -15.42
CA SER A 316 -17.48 -39.42 -14.84
C SER A 316 -17.61 -39.61 -13.32
N LEU A 317 -17.90 -38.53 -12.58
CA LEU A 317 -17.97 -38.56 -11.12
C LEU A 317 -19.19 -39.33 -10.59
N THR A 318 -19.07 -40.00 -9.44
CA THR A 318 -20.23 -40.63 -8.78
C THR A 318 -21.19 -39.58 -8.23
N SER A 319 -22.48 -39.91 -8.09
CA SER A 319 -23.51 -38.99 -7.55
C SER A 319 -23.16 -38.39 -6.18
N LYS A 320 -22.40 -39.12 -5.35
CA LYS A 320 -21.89 -38.64 -4.05
C LYS A 320 -20.79 -37.60 -4.22
N GLN A 321 -19.86 -37.81 -5.16
CA GLN A 321 -18.81 -36.85 -5.50
C GLN A 321 -19.39 -35.59 -6.18
N LYS A 322 -20.34 -35.72 -7.13
CA LYS A 322 -21.01 -34.57 -7.77
C LYS A 322 -21.70 -33.68 -6.73
N ARG A 323 -22.42 -34.26 -5.77
CA ARG A 323 -23.02 -33.50 -4.64
C ARG A 323 -21.96 -32.83 -3.76
N SER A 324 -20.84 -33.50 -3.47
CA SER A 324 -19.76 -32.89 -2.68
C SER A 324 -19.10 -31.71 -3.39
N PHE A 325 -18.83 -31.83 -4.69
CA PHE A 325 -18.29 -30.74 -5.52
C PHE A 325 -19.27 -29.57 -5.61
N MET A 326 -20.54 -29.82 -5.90
CA MET A 326 -21.59 -28.79 -5.88
C MET A 326 -21.70 -28.10 -4.52
N LEU A 327 -21.66 -28.83 -3.40
CA LEU A 327 -21.72 -28.23 -2.06
C LEU A 327 -20.46 -27.43 -1.69
N ARG A 328 -19.29 -27.79 -2.24
CA ARG A 328 -18.03 -27.06 -2.07
C ARG A 328 -18.02 -25.74 -2.84
N ASN A 329 -18.63 -25.73 -4.03
CA ASN A 329 -18.72 -24.54 -4.90
C ASN A 329 -20.01 -23.72 -4.68
N LYS A 330 -21.01 -24.25 -3.97
CA LYS A 330 -22.24 -23.52 -3.62
C LYS A 330 -21.90 -22.36 -2.70
N ARG A 331 -21.94 -21.13 -3.25
CA ARG A 331 -21.81 -19.90 -2.48
C ARG A 331 -22.81 -19.91 -1.33
N LYS A 332 -22.33 -19.64 -0.11
CA LYS A 332 -23.17 -19.51 1.07
C LYS A 332 -23.67 -18.08 1.13
N ASN A 333 -24.99 -17.88 1.07
CA ASN A 333 -25.60 -16.56 1.13
C ASN A 333 -25.45 -15.96 2.53
N VAL A 334 -24.31 -15.33 2.78
CA VAL A 334 -24.04 -14.48 3.94
C VAL A 334 -23.56 -13.13 3.42
N GLY A 335 -24.51 -12.20 3.26
CA GLY A 335 -24.24 -10.76 3.25
C GLY A 335 -23.48 -10.14 2.06
N ASN A 336 -23.23 -10.85 0.95
CA ASN A 336 -22.49 -10.27 -0.18
C ASN A 336 -23.38 -9.50 -1.18
N ASP A 337 -24.63 -9.91 -1.40
CA ASP A 337 -25.38 -9.51 -2.60
C ASP A 337 -26.28 -8.27 -2.41
N PHE A 338 -26.24 -7.60 -1.23
CA PHE A 338 -27.14 -6.47 -0.94
C PHE A 338 -27.06 -5.34 -1.97
N TYR A 339 -25.86 -5.08 -2.51
CA TYR A 339 -25.63 -4.05 -3.53
C TYR A 339 -25.85 -4.52 -4.98
N ASP A 340 -25.97 -5.83 -5.22
CA ASP A 340 -26.20 -6.39 -6.55
C ASP A 340 -27.70 -6.50 -6.87
N VAL A 341 -28.54 -6.75 -5.86
CA VAL A 341 -29.99 -6.91 -6.05
C VAL A 341 -30.80 -5.64 -5.71
N THR A 342 -30.24 -4.69 -4.94
CA THR A 342 -30.95 -3.43 -4.61
C THR A 342 -30.37 -2.23 -5.35
N ASN A 343 -31.21 -1.60 -6.18
CA ASN A 343 -30.83 -0.42 -6.96
C ASN A 343 -30.84 0.86 -6.09
N VAL A 344 -29.85 1.00 -5.20
CA VAL A 344 -29.79 2.10 -4.21
C VAL A 344 -29.31 3.44 -4.82
N LYS A 345 -29.00 3.49 -6.12
CA LYS A 345 -28.64 4.74 -6.82
C LYS A 345 -29.36 4.84 -8.15
N ASN A 346 -30.38 5.70 -8.18
CA ASN A 346 -31.14 6.06 -9.37
C ASN A 346 -30.29 6.89 -10.36
N ARG A 347 -29.22 6.29 -10.90
CA ARG A 347 -28.41 6.84 -11.99
C ARG A 347 -29.03 6.41 -13.30
N ASN A 348 -29.64 7.37 -13.98
CA ASN A 348 -30.19 7.18 -15.32
C ASN A 348 -29.05 6.78 -16.27
N ARG A 349 -29.18 5.64 -16.97
CA ARG A 349 -28.07 5.04 -17.74
C ARG A 349 -27.92 5.62 -19.16
N ASP A 350 -28.84 6.49 -19.57
CA ASP A 350 -28.95 6.94 -20.97
C ASP A 350 -28.17 8.23 -21.32
N CYS A 351 -27.33 8.74 -20.41
CA CYS A 351 -26.41 9.82 -20.74
C CYS A 351 -25.24 9.31 -21.60
N LYS A 352 -25.48 9.20 -22.91
CA LYS A 352 -24.42 8.99 -23.90
C LYS A 352 -23.52 10.22 -23.97
N ILE A 353 -22.23 10.03 -23.72
CA ILE A 353 -21.20 11.04 -23.99
C ILE A 353 -21.18 11.30 -25.50
N PRO A 354 -21.30 12.55 -25.99
CA PRO A 354 -21.20 12.82 -27.41
C PRO A 354 -19.79 12.50 -27.90
N LYS A 355 -19.69 11.74 -29.00
CA LYS A 355 -18.42 11.62 -29.73
C LYS A 355 -18.24 12.90 -30.54
N ASN A 356 -17.11 13.59 -30.32
CA ASN A 356 -16.74 14.76 -31.10
C ASN A 356 -16.65 14.41 -32.60
N LYS A 357 -17.00 15.39 -33.44
CA LYS A 357 -16.63 15.44 -34.86
C LYS A 357 -15.41 16.33 -35.01
#